data_AF-E9S882-F1
#
_entry.id   AF-E9S882-F1
#
_cell.length_a   1.000
_cell.length_b   1.000
_cell.length_c   1.000
_cell.angle_alpha   90.00
_cell.angle_beta   90.00
_cell.angle_gamma   90.00
#
_symmetry.space_group_name_H-M   'P 1'
#
loop_
_entity.id
_entity.type
_entity.pdbx_description
1 polymer ?
#
loop_
_entity_poly.entity_id
_entity_poly.type
_entity_poly.pdbx_seq_one_letter_code
_entity_poly.pdbx_strand_id
1 'polypeptide(L)'
;MNSIWNDYKEDLLEKEYLDAEEIFIAVFSETYRHTSPNAKLFTDLYNWYTCGIEDGMYQFFEFEYRTIDSLSDLGRVVKTYLGDSAYDCFQKCITTLMPLVYSDSPDSAAIDEISESMDAFFTKNEKALLHGIKIYLLEEGDKIAAEIGW
;
A
#
# COMPACT_ATOMS: atom_id res chain seq x y z
N MET A 1 -10.87 26.93 9.50
CA MET A 1 -9.64 26.24 9.95
C MET A 1 -9.08 25.56 8.72
N ASN A 2 -7.82 25.83 8.34
CA ASN A 2 -7.12 24.92 7.44
C ASN A 2 -6.79 23.68 8.26
N SER A 3 -7.26 22.52 7.81
CA SER A 3 -6.81 21.24 8.34
C SER A 3 -5.42 20.92 7.80
N ILE A 4 -4.64 20.14 8.53
CA ILE A 4 -3.35 19.59 8.05
C ILE A 4 -3.55 18.90 6.70
N TRP A 5 -4.69 18.22 6.53
CA TRP A 5 -5.06 17.59 5.27
C TRP A 5 -5.22 18.57 4.10
N ASN A 6 -5.82 19.75 4.31
CA ASN A 6 -5.96 20.73 3.23
C ASN A 6 -4.60 21.15 2.69
N ASP A 7 -3.64 21.40 3.57
CA ASP A 7 -2.27 21.76 3.20
C ASP A 7 -1.61 20.62 2.40
N TYR A 8 -1.75 19.37 2.85
CA TYR A 8 -1.27 18.20 2.10
C TYR A 8 -1.96 18.01 0.75
N LYS A 9 -3.27 18.25 0.67
CA LYS A 9 -4.03 18.11 -0.57
C LYS A 9 -3.61 19.15 -1.61
N GLU A 10 -3.39 20.39 -1.18
CA GLU A 10 -2.84 21.45 -2.05
C GLU A 10 -1.44 21.06 -2.55
N ASP A 11 -0.54 20.64 -1.65
CA ASP A 11 0.80 20.18 -2.03
C ASP A 11 0.75 18.98 -2.99
N LEU A 12 -0.14 18.02 -2.77
CA LEU A 12 -0.32 16.88 -3.68
C LEU A 12 -0.75 17.36 -5.06
N LEU A 13 -1.61 18.38 -5.20
CA LEU A 13 -1.98 18.89 -6.52
C LEU A 13 -0.78 19.51 -7.27
N GLU A 14 0.17 20.10 -6.55
CA GLU A 14 1.30 20.83 -7.12
C GLU A 14 2.56 19.98 -7.36
N LYS A 15 2.88 19.04 -6.46
CA LYS A 15 4.12 18.25 -6.49
C LYS A 15 4.10 17.14 -7.55
N GLU A 16 5.25 16.84 -8.15
CA GLU A 16 5.41 15.58 -8.89
C GLU A 16 5.36 14.37 -7.93
N TYR A 17 5.14 13.17 -8.47
CA TYR A 17 4.86 11.96 -7.69
C TYR A 17 6.01 11.51 -6.77
N LEU A 18 7.27 11.74 -7.13
CA LEU A 18 8.41 11.47 -6.25
C LEU A 18 8.52 12.51 -5.12
N ASP A 19 8.26 13.78 -5.44
CA ASP A 19 8.31 14.87 -4.46
C ASP A 19 7.14 14.80 -3.45
N ALA A 20 6.09 14.03 -3.77
CA ALA A 20 4.94 13.80 -2.93
C ALA A 20 5.13 12.68 -1.88
N GLU A 21 6.21 11.90 -1.95
CA GLU A 21 6.39 10.73 -1.07
C GLU A 21 6.50 11.12 0.42
N GLU A 22 7.05 12.30 0.72
CA GLU A 22 7.06 12.84 2.10
C GLU A 22 5.65 12.99 2.69
N ILE A 23 4.66 13.30 1.83
CA ILE A 23 3.25 13.40 2.23
C ILE A 23 2.69 12.00 2.48
N PHE A 24 3.04 11.02 1.64
CA PHE A 24 2.58 9.64 1.83
C PHE A 24 3.07 9.08 3.16
N ILE A 25 4.35 9.31 3.49
CA ILE A 25 4.95 8.91 4.77
C ILE A 25 4.27 9.63 5.94
N ALA A 26 3.95 10.92 5.81
CA ALA A 26 3.26 11.68 6.85
C ALA A 26 1.84 11.16 7.09
N VAL A 27 1.06 10.94 6.02
CA VAL A 27 -0.28 10.34 6.10
C VAL A 27 -0.20 8.93 6.66
N PHE A 28 0.78 8.14 6.25
CA PHE A 28 0.97 6.77 6.73
C PHE A 28 1.25 6.76 8.24
N SER A 29 2.20 7.59 8.69
CA SER A 29 2.61 7.68 10.09
C SER A 29 1.47 8.07 11.02
N GLU A 30 0.54 8.92 10.56
CA GLU A 30 -0.64 9.25 11.34
C GLU A 30 -1.69 8.16 11.25
N THR A 31 -2.10 7.74 10.04
CA THR A 31 -3.14 6.73 9.83
C THR A 31 -2.84 5.39 10.50
N TYR A 32 -1.57 5.00 10.63
CA TYR A 32 -1.15 3.79 11.34
C TYR A 32 -1.62 3.73 12.80
N ARG A 33 -1.91 4.88 13.42
CA ARG A 33 -2.42 4.97 14.81
C ARG A 33 -3.93 4.75 14.92
N HIS A 34 -4.63 4.68 13.79
CA HIS A 34 -6.08 4.59 13.71
C HIS A 34 -6.51 3.25 13.12
N THR A 35 -7.63 2.73 13.60
CA THR A 35 -8.21 1.47 13.12
C THR A 35 -9.46 1.69 12.27
N SER A 36 -9.72 2.93 11.84
CA SER A 36 -10.87 3.25 11.01
C SER A 36 -10.69 2.71 9.60
N PRO A 37 -11.78 2.38 8.87
CA PRO A 37 -11.68 1.65 7.62
C PRO A 37 -10.80 2.32 6.54
N ASN A 38 -10.94 3.62 6.33
CA ASN A 38 -10.18 4.30 5.28
C ASN A 38 -8.72 4.53 5.68
N ALA A 39 -8.46 4.82 6.97
CA ALA A 39 -7.10 4.89 7.50
C ALA A 39 -6.37 3.54 7.34
N LYS A 40 -7.01 2.45 7.75
CA LYS A 40 -6.47 1.10 7.61
C LYS A 40 -6.20 0.72 6.16
N LEU A 41 -7.12 1.05 5.26
CA LEU A 41 -6.98 0.76 3.84
C LEU A 41 -5.78 1.50 3.21
N PHE A 42 -5.55 2.76 3.60
CA PHE A 42 -4.35 3.47 3.18
C PHE A 42 -3.07 2.90 3.78
N THR A 43 -3.08 2.59 5.08
CA THR A 43 -1.96 1.93 5.75
C THR A 43 -1.58 0.62 5.05
N ASP A 44 -2.56 -0.18 4.66
CA ASP A 44 -2.33 -1.44 3.95
C ASP A 44 -1.83 -1.24 2.52
N LEU A 45 -2.36 -0.25 1.80
CA LEU A 45 -1.87 0.11 0.48
C LEU A 45 -0.40 0.54 0.53
N TYR A 46 -0.05 1.39 1.50
CA TYR A 46 1.30 1.91 1.60
C TYR A 46 2.28 0.83 2.11
N ASN A 47 1.90 0.01 3.08
CA ASN A 47 2.71 -1.14 3.51
C ASN A 47 2.96 -2.13 2.36
N TRP A 48 1.94 -2.43 1.55
CA TRP A 48 2.12 -3.32 0.40
C TRP A 48 3.14 -2.74 -0.59
N TYR A 49 3.08 -1.42 -0.83
CA TYR A 49 4.05 -0.73 -1.68
C TYR A 49 5.47 -0.75 -1.09
N THR A 50 5.66 -0.36 0.17
CA THR A 50 6.99 -0.26 0.78
C THR A 50 7.64 -1.64 0.95
N CYS A 51 6.88 -2.67 1.35
CA CYS A 51 7.39 -4.05 1.39
C CYS A 51 7.88 -4.54 0.04
N GLY A 52 7.20 -4.16 -1.04
CA GLY A 52 7.61 -4.52 -2.40
C GLY A 52 8.85 -3.78 -2.90
N ILE A 53 9.26 -2.68 -2.27
CA ILE A 53 10.45 -1.90 -2.66
C ILE A 53 11.67 -2.23 -1.79
N GLU A 54 11.49 -2.33 -0.46
CA GLU A 54 12.62 -2.25 0.49
C GLU A 54 12.92 -3.56 1.24
N ASP A 55 11.88 -4.31 1.57
CA ASP A 55 11.91 -5.24 2.71
C ASP A 55 11.59 -6.71 2.32
N GLY A 56 11.17 -6.92 1.07
CA GLY A 56 10.66 -8.18 0.55
C GLY A 56 9.17 -8.33 0.85
N MET A 57 8.42 -8.76 -0.17
CA MET A 57 6.95 -8.81 -0.10
C MET A 57 6.39 -9.70 1.02
N TYR A 58 7.14 -10.69 1.53
CA TYR A 58 6.66 -11.54 2.63
C TYR A 58 6.38 -10.75 3.93
N GLN A 59 7.13 -9.66 4.19
CA GLN A 59 6.95 -8.84 5.39
C GLN A 59 5.55 -8.20 5.47
N PHE A 60 4.91 -7.98 4.32
CA PHE A 60 3.54 -7.49 4.25
C PHE A 60 2.55 -8.37 5.05
N PHE A 61 2.85 -9.67 5.17
CA PHE A 61 2.08 -10.66 5.91
C PHE A 61 2.56 -10.88 7.36
N GLU A 62 3.73 -10.35 7.72
CA GLU A 62 4.29 -10.45 9.07
C GLU A 62 3.82 -9.32 9.98
N PHE A 63 3.56 -8.12 9.43
CA PHE A 63 3.06 -6.98 10.21
C PHE A 63 1.71 -7.26 10.87
N GLU A 64 0.85 -8.02 10.20
CA GLU A 64 -0.43 -8.45 10.73
C GLU A 64 -0.92 -9.72 10.02
N TYR A 65 -1.73 -10.51 10.73
CA TYR A 65 -2.39 -11.67 10.13
C TYR A 65 -3.49 -11.21 9.17
N ARG A 66 -3.37 -11.56 7.89
CA ARG A 66 -4.27 -11.15 6.81
C ARG A 66 -5.02 -12.36 6.25
N THR A 67 -6.23 -12.14 5.77
CA THR A 67 -7.03 -13.15 5.05
C THR A 67 -7.38 -12.63 3.67
N ILE A 68 -7.84 -13.51 2.78
CA ILE A 68 -8.35 -13.11 1.46
C ILE A 68 -9.48 -12.06 1.61
N ASP A 69 -10.37 -12.28 2.59
CA ASP A 69 -11.48 -11.37 2.86
C ASP A 69 -10.98 -10.00 3.34
N SER A 70 -9.98 -9.96 4.24
CA SER A 70 -9.43 -8.69 4.74
C SER A 70 -8.68 -7.90 3.66
N LEU A 71 -8.24 -8.58 2.60
CA LEU A 71 -7.49 -7.99 1.49
C LEU A 71 -8.35 -7.61 0.28
N SER A 72 -9.65 -7.90 0.32
CA SER A 72 -10.56 -7.69 -0.82
C SER A 72 -10.71 -6.21 -1.18
N ASP A 73 -10.86 -5.33 -0.19
CA ASP A 73 -10.95 -3.89 -0.42
C ASP A 73 -9.62 -3.31 -0.92
N LEU A 74 -8.49 -3.78 -0.38
CA LEU A 74 -7.17 -3.41 -0.89
C LEU A 74 -7.00 -3.82 -2.35
N GLY A 75 -7.40 -5.03 -2.73
CA GLY A 75 -7.33 -5.49 -4.11
C GLY A 75 -8.14 -4.62 -5.07
N ARG A 76 -9.30 -4.12 -4.64
CA ARG A 76 -10.08 -3.12 -5.38
C ARG A 76 -9.31 -1.82 -5.55
N VAL A 77 -8.73 -1.29 -4.47
CA VAL A 77 -7.93 -0.05 -4.52
C VAL A 77 -6.74 -0.21 -5.46
N VAL A 78 -5.97 -1.29 -5.33
CA VAL A 78 -4.84 -1.59 -6.23
C VAL A 78 -5.30 -1.62 -7.68
N LYS A 79 -6.39 -2.32 -7.98
CA LYS A 79 -6.90 -2.40 -9.36
C LYS A 79 -7.34 -1.03 -9.90
N THR A 80 -8.10 -0.28 -9.11
CA THR A 80 -8.67 1.00 -9.53
C THR A 80 -7.60 2.07 -9.72
N TYR A 81 -6.66 2.17 -8.79
CA TYR A 81 -5.72 3.31 -8.73
C TYR A 81 -4.33 2.98 -9.27
N LEU A 82 -3.87 1.73 -9.14
CA LEU A 82 -2.52 1.31 -9.54
C LEU A 82 -2.53 0.47 -10.83
N GLY A 83 -3.72 0.03 -11.27
CA GLY A 83 -3.95 -0.61 -12.57
C GLY A 83 -3.81 -2.13 -12.58
N ASP A 84 -4.12 -2.73 -13.73
CA ASP A 84 -4.21 -4.20 -13.87
C ASP A 84 -2.89 -4.92 -13.60
N SER A 85 -1.74 -4.36 -14.00
CA SER A 85 -0.44 -5.00 -13.74
C SER A 85 -0.09 -5.03 -12.25
N ALA A 86 -0.43 -3.98 -11.49
CA ALA A 86 -0.28 -3.97 -10.04
C ALA A 86 -1.25 -4.95 -9.38
N TYR A 87 -2.48 -5.03 -9.89
CA TYR A 87 -3.46 -6.00 -9.42
C TYR A 87 -3.01 -7.44 -9.66
N ASP A 88 -2.42 -7.76 -10.81
CA ASP A 88 -1.88 -9.09 -11.08
C ASP A 88 -0.73 -9.45 -10.12
N CYS A 89 0.15 -8.48 -9.82
CA CYS A 89 1.19 -8.65 -8.80
C CYS A 89 0.57 -8.92 -7.41
N PHE A 90 -0.43 -8.13 -7.02
CA PHE A 90 -1.16 -8.28 -5.78
C PHE A 90 -1.87 -9.65 -5.68
N GLN A 91 -2.48 -10.13 -6.77
CA GLN A 91 -3.10 -11.46 -6.80
C GLN A 91 -2.07 -12.58 -6.64
N LYS A 92 -0.87 -12.46 -7.22
CA LYS A 92 0.22 -13.41 -6.97
C LYS A 92 0.64 -13.37 -5.50
N CYS A 93 0.80 -12.19 -4.91
CA CYS A 93 1.10 -12.03 -3.49
C CYS A 93 0.11 -12.82 -2.61
N ILE A 94 -1.19 -12.72 -2.89
CA ILE A 94 -2.23 -13.46 -2.14
C ILE A 94 -2.24 -14.96 -2.46
N THR A 95 -2.12 -15.35 -3.71
CA THR A 95 -2.39 -16.73 -4.15
C THR A 95 -1.17 -17.65 -4.07
N THR A 96 0.04 -17.09 -4.10
CA THR A 96 1.29 -17.88 -4.07
C THR A 96 2.12 -17.61 -2.83
N LEU A 97 2.26 -16.37 -2.39
CA LEU A 97 3.15 -16.03 -1.27
C LEU A 97 2.47 -16.22 0.09
N MET A 98 1.27 -15.67 0.28
CA MET A 98 0.53 -15.79 1.54
C MET A 98 0.39 -17.24 2.06
N PRO A 99 0.06 -18.25 1.23
CA PRO A 99 -0.05 -19.63 1.70
C PRO A 99 1.29 -20.24 2.17
N LEU A 100 2.41 -19.78 1.60
CA LEU A 100 3.75 -20.23 2.00
C LEU A 100 4.17 -19.59 3.33
N VAL A 101 3.91 -18.29 3.50
CA VAL A 101 4.21 -17.55 4.73
C VAL A 101 3.42 -18.10 5.92
N TYR A 102 2.14 -18.44 5.71
CA TYR A 102 1.28 -19.00 6.76
C TYR A 102 1.30 -20.53 6.85
N SER A 103 2.23 -21.20 6.16
CA SER A 103 2.43 -22.64 6.28
C SER A 103 2.92 -23.01 7.68
N ASP A 104 2.51 -24.17 8.19
CA ASP A 104 3.07 -24.75 9.43
C ASP A 104 4.56 -25.14 9.29
N SER A 105 5.07 -25.16 8.05
CA SER A 105 6.48 -25.36 7.73
C SER A 105 6.85 -24.48 6.54
N PRO A 106 7.13 -23.17 6.77
CA PRO A 106 7.45 -22.23 5.70
C PRO A 106 8.74 -22.63 4.98
N ASP A 107 8.69 -22.65 3.65
CA ASP A 107 9.87 -22.82 2.82
C ASP A 107 10.50 -21.44 2.56
N SER A 108 11.47 -21.05 3.41
CA SER A 108 12.13 -19.74 3.31
C SER A 108 12.75 -19.49 1.94
N ALA A 109 13.32 -20.52 1.28
CA ALA A 109 13.93 -20.34 -0.03
C ALA A 109 12.89 -20.02 -1.10
N ALA A 110 11.73 -20.68 -1.05
CA ALA A 110 10.62 -20.39 -1.96
C ALA A 110 10.00 -19.00 -1.68
N ILE A 111 9.92 -18.60 -0.41
CA ILE A 111 9.42 -17.27 0.00
C ILE A 111 10.34 -16.17 -0.51
N ASP A 112 11.66 -16.34 -0.37
CA ASP A 112 12.67 -15.39 -0.85
C ASP A 112 12.61 -15.28 -2.38
N GLU A 113 12.61 -16.40 -3.11
CA GLU A 113 12.55 -16.41 -4.58
C GLU A 113 11.30 -15.68 -5.12
N ILE A 114 10.14 -15.93 -4.51
CA ILE A 114 8.89 -15.28 -4.92
C ILE A 114 8.91 -13.79 -4.57
N SER A 115 9.46 -13.43 -3.41
CA SER A 115 9.59 -12.03 -2.97
C SER A 115 10.51 -11.25 -3.91
N GLU A 116 11.70 -11.77 -4.23
CA GLU A 116 12.65 -11.15 -5.16
C GLU A 116 12.03 -10.94 -6.55
N SER A 117 11.22 -11.90 -7.03
CA SER A 117 10.50 -11.76 -8.30
C SER A 117 9.48 -10.61 -8.27
N MET A 118 8.88 -10.33 -7.11
CA MET A 118 7.94 -9.22 -6.94
C MET A 118 8.69 -7.89 -6.83
N ASP A 119 9.83 -7.84 -6.14
CA ASP A 119 10.63 -6.62 -6.01
C ASP A 119 11.00 -6.02 -7.37
N ALA A 120 11.38 -6.87 -8.33
CA ALA A 120 11.66 -6.43 -9.70
C ALA A 120 10.45 -5.77 -10.39
N PHE A 121 9.22 -6.17 -10.07
CA PHE A 121 8.02 -5.49 -10.53
C PHE A 121 7.90 -4.10 -9.90
N PHE A 122 8.08 -3.97 -8.58
CA PHE A 122 7.96 -2.69 -7.89
C PHE A 122 9.02 -1.70 -8.37
N THR A 123 10.30 -2.07 -8.42
CA THR A 123 11.37 -1.19 -8.91
C THR A 123 11.10 -0.70 -10.33
N LYS A 124 10.59 -1.58 -11.22
CA LYS A 124 10.29 -1.20 -12.61
C LYS A 124 9.08 -0.28 -12.73
N ASN A 125 8.12 -0.35 -11.80
CA ASN A 125 6.84 0.35 -11.88
C ASN A 125 6.67 1.43 -10.80
N GLU A 126 7.68 1.68 -9.97
CA GLU A 126 7.68 2.58 -8.80
C GLU A 126 6.97 3.92 -9.10
N LYS A 127 7.40 4.61 -10.16
CA LYS A 127 6.79 5.87 -10.60
C LYS A 127 5.28 5.76 -10.86
N ALA A 128 4.84 4.69 -11.52
CA ALA A 128 3.42 4.48 -11.81
C ALA A 128 2.62 4.15 -10.53
N LEU A 129 3.22 3.39 -9.62
CA LEU A 129 2.63 3.04 -8.33
C LEU A 129 2.46 4.27 -7.44
N LEU A 130 3.51 5.08 -7.27
CA LEU A 130 3.46 6.35 -6.53
C LEU A 130 2.43 7.31 -7.13
N HIS A 131 2.32 7.36 -8.46
CA HIS A 131 1.29 8.15 -9.13
C HIS A 131 -0.13 7.64 -8.80
N GLY A 132 -0.34 6.33 -8.75
CA GLY A 132 -1.61 5.74 -8.34
C GLY A 132 -1.97 6.04 -6.87
N ILE A 133 -0.99 5.93 -5.97
CA ILE A 133 -1.14 6.26 -4.54
C ILE A 133 -1.50 7.74 -4.36
N LYS A 134 -0.85 8.63 -5.12
CA LYS A 134 -1.18 10.05 -5.17
C LYS A 134 -2.65 10.30 -5.53
N ILE A 135 -3.13 9.66 -6.61
CA ILE A 135 -4.52 9.80 -7.07
C ILE A 135 -5.49 9.27 -6.00
N TYR A 136 -5.20 8.11 -5.41
CA TYR A 136 -5.99 7.56 -4.30
C TYR A 136 -6.14 8.58 -3.17
N LEU A 137 -5.04 9.20 -2.71
CA LEU A 137 -5.10 10.21 -1.66
C LEU A 137 -5.88 11.47 -2.07
N LEU A 138 -5.77 11.93 -3.32
CA LEU A 138 -6.54 13.08 -3.80
C LEU A 138 -8.05 12.82 -3.79
N GLU A 139 -8.48 11.59 -4.08
CA GLU A 139 -9.91 11.21 -4.14
C GLU A 139 -10.49 10.78 -2.79
N GLU A 140 -9.71 10.01 -2.01
CA GLU A 140 -10.18 9.34 -0.80
C GLU A 140 -9.66 9.99 0.49
N GLY A 141 -8.65 10.87 0.39
CA GLY A 141 -7.99 11.46 1.55
C GLY A 141 -8.89 12.37 2.40
N ASP A 142 -9.93 12.99 1.83
CA ASP A 142 -10.95 13.72 2.63
C ASP A 142 -11.67 12.79 3.62
N LYS A 143 -11.90 11.53 3.24
CA LYS A 143 -12.55 10.53 4.11
C LYS A 143 -11.59 10.07 5.20
N ILE A 144 -10.32 9.85 4.84
CA ILE A 144 -9.26 9.50 5.79
C ILE A 144 -9.12 10.61 6.84
N ALA A 145 -9.00 11.87 6.39
CA ALA A 145 -8.87 13.04 7.25
C ALA A 145 -10.06 13.17 8.22
N ALA A 146 -11.29 12.99 7.73
CA ALA A 146 -12.48 13.03 8.56
C ALA A 146 -12.51 11.92 9.63
N GLU A 147 -12.02 10.72 9.32
CA GLU A 147 -11.94 9.61 10.28
C GLU A 147 -10.89 9.82 11.38
N ILE A 148 -9.76 10.45 11.04
CA ILE A 148 -8.64 10.64 11.99
C ILE A 148 -8.67 12.00 12.71
N GLY A 149 -9.60 12.88 12.35
CA GLY A 149 -9.82 14.16 13.01
C GLY A 149 -8.90 15.29 12.52
N TRP A 150 -8.52 15.25 11.24
CA TRP A 150 -7.81 16.34 10.56
C TRP A 150 -8.74 17.44 10.06
#